data_AF-A0A357K5B3-F1
#
_entry.id   AF-A0A357K5B3-F1
#
_cell.length_a   1.000
_cell.length_b   1.000
_cell.length_c   1.000
_cell.angle_alpha   90.00
_cell.angle_beta   90.00
_cell.angle_gamma   90.00
#
_symmetry.space_group_name_H-M   'P 1'
#
loop_
_entity.id
_entity.type
_entity.pdbx_description
1 polymer ?
#
loop_
_entity_poly.entity_id
_entity_poly.type
_entity_poly.pdbx_seq_one_letter_code
_entity_poly.pdbx_strand_id
1 'polypeptide(L)'
;RVLSSGRQRDTDRADRSDMLRVCFTILENRIAPVGDKTLRLRVTDSDGNVLPSAEGDSDFSASRTVDYARDRLDACVFYEYPDDSVLEPYRPGTYLVEILEGSTVIGTTDLVLR
;
A
#
# COMPACT_ATOMS: atom_id res chain seq x y z
N ARG A 1 -11.14 -3.71 6.96
CA ARG A 1 -12.60 -3.73 6.75
C ARG A 1 -13.28 -2.53 7.38
N VAL A 2 -14.35 -2.02 6.79
CA VAL A 2 -15.21 -0.94 7.30
C VAL A 2 -16.50 -1.56 7.86
N LEU A 3 -16.85 -1.23 9.10
CA LEU A 3 -18.10 -1.69 9.72
C LEU A 3 -19.28 -0.82 9.26
N SER A 4 -20.51 -1.31 9.42
CA SER A 4 -21.74 -0.52 9.20
C SER A 4 -21.79 0.78 10.02
N SER A 5 -21.03 0.85 11.12
CA SER A 5 -20.86 2.05 11.94
C SER A 5 -19.82 3.05 11.39
N GLY A 6 -19.24 2.80 10.21
CA GLY A 6 -18.12 3.56 9.63
C GLY A 6 -16.75 3.28 10.29
N ARG A 7 -16.69 2.40 11.30
CA ARG A 7 -15.43 2.12 12.01
C ARG A 7 -14.55 1.16 11.21
N GLN A 8 -13.28 1.47 11.06
CA GLN A 8 -12.30 0.57 10.44
C GLN A 8 -11.81 -0.48 11.45
N ARG A 9 -11.64 -1.72 10.99
CA ARG A 9 -11.09 -2.83 11.75
C ARG A 9 -10.19 -3.69 10.87
N ASP A 10 -9.06 -4.10 11.40
CA ASP A 10 -8.17 -5.05 10.74
C ASP A 10 -8.85 -6.42 10.56
N THR A 11 -8.64 -7.03 9.39
CA THR A 11 -9.10 -8.37 9.05
C THR A 11 -8.05 -9.00 8.16
N ASP A 12 -7.89 -10.30 8.29
CA ASP A 12 -7.06 -11.14 7.43
C ASP A 12 -7.89 -11.85 6.36
N ARG A 13 -9.23 -11.81 6.45
CA ARG A 13 -10.10 -12.46 5.47
C ARG A 13 -10.26 -11.63 4.20
N ALA A 14 -9.97 -12.22 3.05
CA ALA A 14 -10.04 -11.57 1.75
C ALA A 14 -11.45 -11.06 1.42
N ASP A 15 -12.48 -11.89 1.66
CA ASP A 15 -13.91 -11.59 1.40
C ASP A 15 -14.45 -10.40 2.22
N ARG A 16 -13.73 -9.98 3.25
CA ARG A 16 -14.13 -8.86 4.12
C ARG A 16 -13.17 -7.70 4.07
N SER A 17 -12.15 -7.74 3.22
CA SER A 17 -11.21 -6.65 3.08
C SER A 17 -11.78 -5.62 2.12
N ASP A 18 -11.99 -4.40 2.60
CA ASP A 18 -12.42 -3.28 1.74
C ASP A 18 -11.21 -2.48 1.21
N MET A 19 -10.15 -2.38 2.01
CA MET A 19 -8.94 -1.62 1.70
C MET A 19 -7.72 -2.30 2.31
N LEU A 20 -6.56 -2.06 1.71
CA LEU A 20 -5.26 -2.41 2.28
C LEU A 20 -4.64 -1.19 2.93
N ARG A 21 -4.20 -1.34 4.19
CA ARG A 21 -3.46 -0.30 4.92
C ARG A 21 -2.04 -0.80 5.16
N VAL A 22 -1.07 -0.16 4.52
CA VAL A 22 0.34 -0.52 4.62
C VAL A 22 1.05 0.57 5.40
N CYS A 23 1.44 0.28 6.64
CA CYS A 23 2.21 1.21 7.47
C CYS A 23 3.68 0.80 7.51
N PHE A 24 4.56 1.79 7.43
CA PHE A 24 6.01 1.60 7.46
C PHE A 24 6.70 2.77 8.15
N THR A 25 7.95 2.53 8.53
CA THR A 25 8.81 3.52 9.17
C THR A 25 10.00 3.80 8.27
N ILE A 26 10.19 5.06 7.90
CA ILE A 26 11.42 5.54 7.30
C ILE A 26 12.36 5.91 8.45
N LEU A 27 13.55 5.31 8.48
CA LEU A 27 14.54 5.59 9.51
C LEU A 27 15.24 6.93 9.25
N GLU A 28 15.93 7.45 10.26
CA GLU A 28 16.80 8.61 10.08
C GLU A 28 17.89 8.32 9.03
N ASN A 29 18.14 9.28 8.15
CA ASN A 29 19.17 9.17 7.13
C ASN A 29 19.81 10.54 6.86
N ARG A 30 20.98 10.76 7.46
CA ARG A 30 21.69 12.05 7.43
C ARG A 30 22.17 12.47 6.03
N ILE A 31 22.32 11.54 5.10
CA ILE A 31 22.80 11.81 3.74
C ILE A 31 21.66 11.95 2.71
N ALA A 32 20.44 11.55 3.06
CA ALA A 32 19.29 11.68 2.15
C ALA A 32 18.90 13.16 1.98
N PRO A 33 18.45 13.59 0.79
CA PRO A 33 17.92 14.94 0.61
C PRO A 33 16.63 15.13 1.41
N VAL A 34 16.49 16.31 2.03
CA VAL A 34 15.25 16.74 2.68
C VAL A 34 14.22 17.16 1.64
N GLY A 35 12.94 17.04 1.97
CA GLY A 35 11.81 17.54 1.19
C GLY A 35 10.81 16.44 0.81
N ASP A 36 9.97 16.77 -0.17
CA ASP A 36 8.90 15.89 -0.64
C ASP A 36 9.45 14.62 -1.29
N LYS A 37 9.07 13.47 -0.72
CA LYS A 37 9.34 12.15 -1.25
C LYS A 37 8.04 11.50 -1.69
N THR A 38 7.90 11.23 -2.99
CA THR A 38 6.78 10.45 -3.52
C THR A 38 7.08 8.98 -3.38
N LEU A 39 6.32 8.33 -2.50
CA LEU A 39 6.38 6.90 -2.27
C LEU A 39 5.28 6.22 -3.06
N ARG A 40 5.63 5.15 -3.76
CA ARG A 40 4.71 4.33 -4.54
C ARG A 40 4.55 2.99 -3.85
N LEU A 41 3.31 2.58 -3.63
CA LEU A 41 2.95 1.27 -3.14
C LEU A 41 2.65 0.40 -4.35
N ARG A 42 3.39 -0.70 -4.53
CA ARG A 42 3.07 -1.75 -5.49
C ARG A 42 2.62 -2.97 -4.71
N VAL A 43 1.42 -3.46 -5.03
CA VAL A 43 0.89 -4.69 -4.44
C VAL A 43 0.72 -5.71 -5.55
N THR A 44 1.43 -6.83 -5.45
CA THR A 44 1.33 -7.94 -6.40
C THR A 44 0.56 -9.08 -5.76
N ASP A 45 -0.47 -9.58 -6.45
CA ASP A 45 -1.27 -10.71 -6.00
C ASP A 45 -0.52 -12.05 -6.12
N SER A 46 -1.14 -13.14 -5.66
CA SER A 46 -0.57 -14.49 -5.72
C SER A 46 -0.37 -15.02 -7.14
N ASP A 47 -1.07 -14.45 -8.12
CA ASP A 47 -0.99 -14.82 -9.53
C ASP A 47 0.10 -13.99 -10.27
N GLY A 48 0.75 -13.05 -9.58
CA GLY A 48 1.80 -12.19 -10.12
C GLY A 48 1.29 -10.90 -10.76
N ASN A 49 0.01 -10.57 -10.63
CA ASN A 49 -0.57 -9.35 -11.18
C ASN A 49 -0.44 -8.19 -10.17
N VAL A 50 -0.08 -7.00 -10.67
CA VAL A 50 -0.10 -5.78 -9.86
C VAL A 50 -1.55 -5.31 -9.71
N LEU A 51 -1.96 -5.00 -8.48
CA LEU A 51 -3.27 -4.42 -8.21
C LEU A 51 -3.40 -3.06 -8.90
N PRO A 52 -4.54 -2.79 -9.55
CA PRO A 52 -4.70 -1.62 -10.41
C PRO A 52 -4.64 -0.31 -9.62
N SER A 53 -4.02 0.71 -10.19
CA SER A 53 -4.01 2.07 -9.65
C SER A 53 -5.24 2.87 -10.10
N ALA A 54 -5.74 3.71 -9.20
CA ALA A 54 -6.73 4.73 -9.54
C ALA A 54 -6.18 5.78 -10.55
N GLU A 55 -4.86 5.94 -10.63
CA GLU A 55 -4.20 6.86 -11.56
C GLU A 55 -4.00 6.24 -12.97
N GLY A 56 -4.37 4.97 -13.17
CA GLY A 56 -4.22 4.27 -14.45
C GLY A 56 -2.80 3.84 -14.79
N ASP A 57 -1.87 3.96 -13.85
CA ASP A 57 -0.49 3.45 -13.97
C ASP A 57 -0.46 1.94 -13.65
N SER A 58 0.24 1.15 -14.47
CA SER A 58 0.39 -0.29 -14.28
C SER A 58 1.52 -0.68 -13.34
N ASP A 59 2.42 0.25 -13.01
CA ASP A 59 3.66 -0.05 -12.30
C ASP A 59 3.51 0.04 -10.77
N PHE A 60 2.45 0.68 -10.29
CA PHE A 60 2.12 0.80 -8.87
C PHE A 60 0.62 0.77 -8.64
N SER A 61 0.20 0.58 -7.38
CA SER A 61 -1.20 0.45 -6.96
C SER A 61 -1.71 1.71 -6.25
N ALA A 62 -0.86 2.38 -5.46
CA ALA A 62 -1.17 3.67 -4.85
C ALA A 62 0.09 4.53 -4.69
N SER A 63 -0.06 5.83 -4.51
CA SER A 63 1.04 6.75 -4.25
C SER A 63 0.75 7.64 -3.03
N ARG A 64 1.80 8.04 -2.31
CA ARG A 64 1.72 9.00 -1.20
C ARG A 64 2.99 9.84 -1.16
N THR A 65 2.82 11.16 -1.17
CA THR A 65 3.92 12.08 -0.90
C THR A 65 4.06 12.32 0.60
N VAL A 66 5.31 12.29 1.08
CA VAL A 66 5.66 12.58 2.47
C VAL A 66 6.75 13.66 2.52
N ASP A 67 6.65 14.58 3.46
CA ASP A 67 7.72 15.55 3.74
C ASP A 67 8.77 14.87 4.64
N TYR A 68 9.94 14.57 4.07
CA TYR A 68 11.01 13.87 4.78
C TYR A 68 12.10 14.84 5.23
N ALA A 69 12.32 14.92 6.54
CA ALA A 69 13.27 15.85 7.15
C ALA A 69 14.60 15.20 7.58
N ARG A 70 14.98 14.03 7.04
CA ARG A 70 16.11 13.16 7.48
C ARG A 70 15.93 12.48 8.83
N ASP A 71 14.81 12.72 9.49
CA ASP A 71 14.45 12.07 10.75
C ASP A 71 13.56 10.86 10.52
N ARG A 72 13.39 10.07 11.58
CA ARG A 72 12.46 8.95 11.59
C ARG A 72 11.04 9.45 11.31
N LEU A 73 10.37 8.85 10.32
CA LEU A 73 9.00 9.17 9.93
C LEU A 73 8.15 7.89 9.86
N ASP A 74 7.04 7.86 10.58
CA ASP A 74 6.04 6.80 10.50
C ASP A 74 4.92 7.23 9.53
N ALA A 75 4.67 6.43 8.49
CA ALA A 75 3.69 6.72 7.44
C ALA A 75 2.86 5.48 7.10
N CYS A 76 1.66 5.71 6.55
CA CYS A 76 0.79 4.64 6.06
C CYS A 76 0.24 4.98 4.68
N VAL A 77 0.27 4.03 3.75
CA VAL A 77 -0.40 4.15 2.46
C VAL A 77 -1.67 3.32 2.50
N PHE A 78 -2.76 3.92 2.05
CA PHE A 78 -4.05 3.26 1.91
C PHE A 78 -4.25 2.94 0.43
N TYR A 79 -4.65 1.71 0.16
CA TYR A 79 -5.04 1.25 -1.16
C TYR A 79 -6.50 0.81 -1.11
N GLU A 80 -7.31 1.43 -1.95
CA GLU A 80 -8.68 1.05 -2.23
C GLU A 80 -8.72 0.58 -3.68
N TYR A 81 -9.49 -0.48 -3.94
CA TYR A 81 -9.64 -0.96 -5.30
C TYR A 81 -10.37 0.11 -6.14
N PRO A 82 -9.84 0.52 -7.31
CA PRO A 82 -10.32 1.69 -8.03
C PRO A 82 -11.70 1.53 -8.66
N ASP A 83 -12.17 0.29 -8.84
CA ASP A 83 -13.51 -0.01 -9.37
C ASP A 83 -14.44 -0.42 -8.22
N ASP A 84 -15.36 0.48 -7.87
CA ASP A 84 -16.33 0.30 -6.79
C ASP A 84 -17.43 -0.73 -7.11
N SER A 85 -17.56 -1.15 -8.37
CA SER A 85 -18.48 -2.20 -8.78
C SER A 85 -17.98 -3.60 -8.43
N VAL A 86 -16.68 -3.75 -8.13
CA VAL A 86 -16.07 -5.01 -7.71
C VAL A 86 -16.31 -5.24 -6.23
N LEU A 87 -17.27 -6.12 -5.92
CA LEU A 87 -17.66 -6.44 -4.53
C LEU A 87 -16.61 -7.26 -3.76
N GLU A 88 -15.81 -8.06 -4.46
CA GLU A 88 -14.76 -8.91 -3.87
C GLU A 88 -13.41 -8.64 -4.57
N PRO A 89 -12.79 -7.48 -4.30
CA PRO A 89 -11.57 -7.06 -5.01
C PRO A 89 -10.32 -7.83 -4.58
N TYR A 90 -10.37 -8.53 -3.45
CA TYR A 90 -9.26 -9.33 -2.93
C TYR A 90 -9.62 -10.80 -2.89
N ARG A 91 -8.66 -11.65 -3.26
CA ARG A 91 -8.77 -13.11 -3.20
C ARG A 91 -7.90 -13.65 -2.07
N PRO A 92 -8.22 -14.82 -1.49
CA PRO A 92 -7.30 -15.49 -0.58
C PRO A 92 -5.97 -15.76 -1.28
N GLY A 93 -4.86 -15.41 -0.63
CA GLY A 93 -3.53 -15.49 -1.23
C GLY A 93 -2.48 -14.72 -0.45
N THR A 94 -1.24 -14.87 -0.90
CA THR A 94 -0.13 -14.03 -0.42
C THR A 94 0.08 -12.90 -1.41
N TYR A 95 0.04 -11.68 -0.89
CA TYR A 95 0.28 -10.46 -1.64
C TYR A 95 1.67 -9.95 -1.30
N LEU A 96 2.50 -9.74 -2.32
CA LEU A 96 3.79 -9.07 -2.17
C LEU A 96 3.54 -7.56 -2.15
N VAL A 97 3.93 -6.92 -1.05
CA VAL A 97 3.80 -5.49 -0.85
C VAL A 97 5.18 -4.85 -0.94
N GLU A 98 5.34 -3.92 -1.86
CA GLU A 98 6.58 -3.18 -2.08
C GLU A 98 6.35 -1.69 -1.98
N ILE A 99 7.25 -0.99 -1.28
CA ILE A 99 7.31 0.46 -1.25
C ILE A 99 8.47 0.90 -2.11
N LEU A 100 8.20 1.77 -3.08
CA LEU A 100 9.16 2.29 -4.03
C LEU A 100 9.33 3.80 -3.88
N GLU A 101 10.57 4.27 -4.03
CA GLU A 101 10.88 5.67 -4.32
C GLU A 101 11.33 5.74 -5.79
N GLY A 102 10.51 6.34 -6.66
CA GLY A 102 10.71 6.27 -8.11
C GLY A 102 10.63 4.84 -8.64
N SER A 103 11.75 4.27 -9.08
CA SER A 103 11.90 2.88 -9.53
C SER A 103 12.62 1.97 -8.53
N THR A 104 13.07 2.51 -7.39
CA THR A 104 13.85 1.76 -6.40
C THR A 104 12.95 1.23 -5.30
N VAL A 105 13.00 -0.08 -5.04
CA VAL A 105 12.32 -0.70 -3.90
C VAL A 105 13.08 -0.36 -2.62
N ILE A 106 12.41 0.32 -1.70
CA ILE A 106 12.96 0.73 -0.41
C ILE A 106 12.43 -0.10 0.76
N GLY A 107 11.40 -0.92 0.53
CA GLY A 107 10.84 -1.84 1.52
C GLY A 107 9.97 -2.89 0.86
N THR A 108 9.93 -4.07 1.46
CA THR A 108 9.12 -5.20 1.01
C THR A 108 8.55 -5.96 2.21
N THR A 109 7.33 -6.48 2.09
CA THR A 109 6.70 -7.36 3.06
C THR A 109 5.65 -8.22 2.38
N ASP A 110 5.32 -9.36 2.97
CA ASP A 110 4.20 -10.17 2.54
C ASP A 110 2.94 -9.82 3.35
N LEU A 111 1.80 -9.76 2.67
CA LEU A 111 0.48 -9.66 3.27
C LEU A 111 -0.32 -10.91 2.91
N VAL A 112 -0.67 -11.71 3.91
CA VAL A 112 -1.48 -12.92 3.71
C VAL A 112 -2.94 -12.62 3.96
N LEU A 113 -3.77 -12.83 2.94
CA LEU A 113 -5.22 -12.83 3.06
C LEU A 113 -5.73 -14.28 2.98
N ARG A 114 -6.64 -14.65 3.88
CA ARG A 114 -7.25 -15.99 3.97
C ARG A 114 -8.68 -16.01 3.46
#